data_AF-A0A661HJ50-F1
#
_entry.id   AF-A0A661HJ50-F1
#
_cell.length_a   1.000
_cell.length_b   1.000
_cell.length_c   1.000
_cell.angle_alpha   90.00
_cell.angle_beta   90.00
_cell.angle_gamma   90.00
#
_symmetry.space_group_name_H-M   'P 1'
#
loop_
_entity.id
_entity.type
_entity.pdbx_description
1 polymer ?
#
loop_
_entity_poly.entity_id
_entity_poly.type
_entity_poly.pdbx_seq_one_letter_code
_entity_poly.pdbx_strand_id
1 'polypeptide(L)' 'MAKHPTLLQHFRSLAYENNIKDFTKALEYFTVFGATGWKIDGSKSVDVLIKEIRNNENNGDRLNKNH' A
#
# COMPACT_ATOMS: atom_id res chain seq x y z
N MET A 1 -22.12 -7.69 -3.24
CA MET A 1 -20.90 -7.04 -2.73
C MET A 1 -20.58 -7.67 -1.39
N ALA A 2 -19.38 -8.25 -1.23
CA ALA A 2 -18.96 -8.78 0.07
C ALA A 2 -18.85 -7.62 1.06
N LYS A 3 -19.50 -7.71 2.23
CA LYS A 3 -19.45 -6.68 3.28
C LYS A 3 -18.04 -6.52 3.88
N HIS A 4 -17.16 -7.48 3.62
CA HIS A 4 -15.75 -7.48 3.98
C HIS A 4 -14.95 -8.03 2.78
N PRO A 5 -14.08 -7.22 2.14
CA PRO A 5 -13.22 -7.72 1.09
C PRO A 5 -12.31 -8.81 1.64
N THR A 6 -12.08 -9.86 0.86
CA THR A 6 -11.11 -10.90 1.24
C THR A 6 -9.69 -10.38 1.14
N LEU A 7 -8.76 -11.04 1.83
CA LEU A 7 -7.31 -10.75 1.70
C LEU A 7 -6.86 -10.71 0.24
N LEU A 8 -7.35 -11.66 -0.57
CA LEU A 8 -7.05 -11.73 -2.00
C LEU A 8 -7.67 -10.56 -2.79
N GLN A 9 -8.84 -10.06 -2.38
CA GLN A 9 -9.42 -8.85 -2.98
C GLN A 9 -8.58 -7.61 -2.65
N HIS A 10 -8.12 -7.45 -1.40
CA HIS A 10 -7.22 -6.36 -1.04
C HIS A 10 -5.90 -6.41 -1.80
N PHE A 11 -5.31 -7.60 -1.93
CA PHE A 11 -4.10 -7.81 -2.72
C PHE A 11 -4.31 -7.41 -4.19
N ARG A 12 -5.40 -7.88 -4.80
CA ARG A 12 -5.74 -7.56 -6.20
C ARG A 12 -5.98 -6.08 -6.42
N SER A 13 -6.67 -5.40 -5.50
CA SER A 13 -6.89 -3.95 -5.55
C SER A 13 -5.55 -3.20 -5.52
N LEU A 14 -4.66 -3.55 -4.59
CA LEU A 14 -3.34 -2.92 -4.49
C LEU A 14 -2.51 -3.10 -5.77
N ALA A 15 -2.48 -4.30 -6.35
CA ALA A 15 -1.74 -4.54 -7.58
C ALA A 15 -2.33 -3.75 -8.77
N TYR A 16 -3.66 -3.67 -8.84
CA TYR A 16 -4.36 -2.97 -9.92
C TYR A 16 -4.21 -1.45 -9.83
N GLU A 17 -4.46 -0.86 -8.66
CA GLU A 17 -4.37 0.60 -8.44
C GLU A 17 -2.97 1.16 -8.69
N ASN A 18 -1.94 0.35 -8.42
CA ASN A 18 -0.55 0.75 -8.56
C ASN A 18 0.11 0.22 -9.84
N ASN A 19 -0.68 -0.38 -10.75
CA ASN A 19 -0.22 -0.96 -12.02
C ASN A 19 1.00 -1.91 -11.86
N ILE A 20 1.03 -2.68 -10.78
CA ILE A 20 2.12 -3.60 -10.47
C ILE A 20 1.87 -4.90 -11.22
N LYS A 21 2.65 -5.14 -12.27
CA LYS A 21 2.56 -6.36 -13.10
C LYS A 21 3.39 -7.52 -12.59
N ASP A 22 4.41 -7.22 -11.79
CA ASP A 22 5.28 -8.23 -11.19
C ASP A 22 4.66 -8.75 -9.89
N PHE A 23 4.41 -10.06 -9.82
CA PHE A 23 3.77 -10.69 -8.67
C PHE A 23 4.61 -10.58 -7.39
N THR A 24 5.93 -10.79 -7.50
CA THR A 24 6.85 -10.74 -6.36
C THR A 24 6.87 -9.33 -5.77
N LYS A 25 6.93 -8.32 -6.64
CA LYS A 25 6.84 -6.91 -6.27
C LYS A 25 5.48 -6.61 -5.63
N ALA A 26 4.37 -7.06 -6.20
CA ALA A 26 3.06 -6.85 -5.59
C ALA A 26 2.97 -7.47 -4.18
N LEU A 27 3.55 -8.66 -3.99
CA LEU A 27 3.58 -9.34 -2.71
C LEU A 27 4.43 -8.60 -1.67
N GLU A 28 5.62 -8.14 -2.05
CA GLU A 28 6.52 -7.38 -1.17
C GLU A 28 5.87 -6.10 -0.64
N TYR A 29 5.14 -5.38 -1.50
CA TYR A 29 4.46 -4.16 -1.10
C TYR A 29 3.22 -4.48 -0.26
N PHE A 30 2.50 -5.54 -0.60
CA PHE A 30 1.36 -5.97 0.19
C PHE A 30 1.75 -6.48 1.58
N THR A 31 2.90 -7.14 1.76
CA THR A 31 3.33 -7.61 3.08
C THR A 31 3.76 -6.46 3.99
N VAL A 32 4.31 -5.38 3.43
CA VAL A 32 4.76 -4.22 4.20
C VAL A 32 3.64 -3.21 4.44
N PHE A 33 2.81 -2.95 3.44
CA PHE A 33 1.80 -1.90 3.46
C PHE A 33 0.36 -2.44 3.45
N GLY A 34 0.16 -3.76 3.49
CA GLY A 34 -1.14 -4.39 3.37
C GLY A 34 -2.15 -3.89 4.42
N ALA A 35 -3.35 -3.58 3.96
CA ALA A 35 -4.46 -3.06 4.76
C ALA A 35 -4.20 -1.73 5.51
N THR A 36 -3.07 -1.07 5.27
CA THR A 36 -2.75 0.21 5.93
C THR A 36 -3.53 1.40 5.33
N GLY A 37 -4.05 1.25 4.11
CA GLY A 37 -4.77 2.31 3.38
C GLY A 37 -3.87 3.36 2.71
N TRP A 38 -2.56 3.12 2.66
CA TRP A 38 -1.60 4.07 2.11
C TRP A 38 -1.60 4.00 0.58
N LYS A 39 -1.53 5.17 -0.07
CA LYS A 39 -1.21 5.23 -1.50
C LYS A 39 0.27 4.94 -1.68
N ILE A 40 0.55 3.93 -2.48
CA ILE A 40 1.89 3.42 -2.72
C ILE A 40 2.33 3.86 -4.10
N ASP A 41 3.51 4.44 -4.24
CA ASP A 41 4.09 4.65 -5.57
C ASP A 41 4.86 3.39 -5.98
N GLY A 42 4.28 2.59 -6.88
CA GLY A 42 4.93 1.39 -7.43
C GLY A 42 6.21 1.65 -8.23
N SER A 43 6.57 2.91 -8.49
CA SER A 43 7.81 3.32 -9.15
C SER A 43 8.99 3.41 -8.17
N LYS A 44 8.73 3.55 -6.87
CA LYS A 44 9.74 3.69 -5.82
C LYS A 44 9.98 2.34 -5.14
N SER A 45 11.20 2.04 -4.73
CA SER A 45 11.48 0.82 -3.95
C SER A 45 10.81 0.86 -2.57
N VAL A 46 10.55 -0.32 -2.00
CA VAL A 46 9.93 -0.47 -0.67
C VAL A 46 10.71 0.29 0.41
N ASP A 47 12.04 0.27 0.37
CA ASP A 47 12.90 1.00 1.31
C ASP A 47 12.64 2.52 1.29
N VAL A 48 12.54 3.10 0.09
CA VAL A 48 12.24 4.53 -0.10
C VAL A 48 10.86 4.85 0.47
N LEU A 49 9.87 4.00 0.22
CA LEU A 49 8.52 4.16 0.75
C LEU A 49 8.49 4.06 2.28
N ILE A 50 9.14 3.07 2.89
CA ILE A 50 9.25 2.94 4.36
C ILE A 50 9.86 4.21 4.96
N LYS A 51 10.91 4.76 4.33
CA LYS A 51 11.55 5.99 4.77
C LYS A 51 10.61 7.19 4.67
N GLU A 52 9.85 7.31 3.59
CA GLU A 52 8.83 8.37 3.42
C GLU A 52 7.72 8.26 4.45
N ILE A 53 7.22 7.05 4.71
CA ILE A 53 6.21 6.77 5.75
C ILE A 53 6.72 7.20 7.12
N ARG A 54 7.91 6.73 7.52
CA ARG A 54 8.54 7.07 8.79
C ARG A 54 8.75 8.59 8.92
N ASN A 55 9.17 9.26 7.85
CA ASN A 55 9.37 10.71 7.88
C ASN A 55 8.05 11.48 7.99
N ASN A 56 6.98 11.00 7.36
CA ASN A 56 5.65 11.60 7.47
C ASN A 56 5.05 11.40 8.87
N GLU A 57 5.22 10.23 9.49
CA GLU A 57 4.76 9.97 10.87
C GLU A 57 5.42 10.92 11.89
N ASN A 58 6.69 11.28 11.67
CA ASN A 58 7.42 12.21 12.53
C ASN A 58 7.03 13.69 12.33
N ASN A 59 6.33 14.04 11.24
CA ASN A 59 5.95 15.41 10.91
C ASN A 59 4.48 15.76 11.20
N GLY A 60 3.71 14.87 11.82
CA GLY A 60 2.38 15.19 12.36
C GLY A 60 1.27 15.45 11.33
N ASP A 61 1.49 15.19 10.04
CA ASP A 61 0.44 15.35 9.03
C ASP A 61 -0.33 14.04 8.83
N ARG A 62 -1.56 14.04 9.36
CA ARG A 62 -2.55 12.98 9.21
C ARG A 62 -2.97 12.90 7.75
N LEU A 63 -2.22 12.19 6.91
CA LEU A 63 -2.66 11.90 5.55
C LEU A 63 -3.84 10.93 5.59
N ASN A 64 -5.02 11.52 5.44
CA ASN A 64 -6.30 10.98 5.00
C ASN A 64 -6.42 9.45 5.05
N LYS A 65 -6.80 8.93 6.23
CA LYS A 65 -7.52 7.65 6.30
C LYS A 65 -8.86 7.87 5.60
N ASN A 66 -8.97 7.39 4.36
CA ASN A 66 -10.27 7.29 3.69
C ASN A 66 -11.15 6.39 4.57
N HIS A 67 -12.11 7.01 5.25
CA HIS A 67 -13.22 6.34 5.93
C HIS A 67 -14.21 5.82 4.88
#